data_AF-A0A0G2AIR4-F1
#
_entry.id   AF-A0A0G2AIR4-F1
#
_cell.length_a   1.000
_cell.length_b   1.000
_cell.length_c   1.000
_cell.angle_alpha   90.00
_cell.angle_beta   90.00
_cell.angle_gamma   90.00
#
_symmetry.space_group_name_H-M   'P 1'
#
loop_
_entity.id
_entity.type
_entity.pdbx_description
1 polymer ?
#
loop_
_entity_poly.entity_id
_entity_poly.type
_entity_poly.pdbx_seq_one_letter_code
_entity_poly.pdbx_strand_id
1 'polypeptide(L)'
;MTIDKCTHTFQELTYSILPTHMAKMKKAMAKPINMKVLMAGKKMTLKQLKRERDFSGCYVLLKNRKPFYVGISRSVIKRLTQHVKGKTHFAASLAYRMACEQRPHTLRRTFAMQDMQFQKEFNRAKMEIQSMDVAVIEINDPVELYLFEVFCAMQFGTCRFNTFTTH
;
A
#
# COMPACT_ATOMS: atom_id res chain seq x y z
N MET A 1 -8.48 26.81 13.14
CA MET A 1 -7.34 26.40 12.30
C MET A 1 -7.65 25.04 11.72
N THR A 2 -7.39 24.81 10.44
CA THR A 2 -7.59 23.51 9.78
C THR A 2 -6.27 22.73 9.73
N ILE A 3 -6.32 21.41 9.92
CA ILE A 3 -5.15 20.53 9.78
C ILE A 3 -4.84 20.38 8.30
N ASP A 4 -3.61 20.69 7.88
CA ASP A 4 -3.15 20.56 6.48
C ASP A 4 -4.06 21.22 5.43
N LYS A 5 -4.79 22.27 5.82
CA LYS A 5 -5.80 22.98 4.99
C LYS A 5 -7.02 22.13 4.62
N CYS A 6 -7.23 20.99 5.28
CA CYS A 6 -8.44 20.19 5.12
C CYS A 6 -9.67 21.03 5.49
N THR A 7 -10.57 21.20 4.52
CA THR A 7 -11.77 22.05 4.67
C THR A 7 -12.97 21.28 5.21
N HIS A 8 -12.86 19.96 5.35
CA HIS A 8 -13.93 19.10 5.83
C HIS A 8 -13.86 18.93 7.35
N THR A 9 -15.02 18.97 7.97
CA THR A 9 -15.20 18.50 9.35
C THR A 9 -15.01 16.98 9.43
N PHE A 10 -14.74 16.47 10.63
CA PHE A 10 -14.63 15.03 10.82
C PHE A 10 -15.92 14.28 10.45
N GLN A 11 -17.09 14.86 10.74
CA GLN A 11 -18.39 14.31 10.38
C GLN A 11 -18.58 14.24 8.86
N GLU A 12 -18.21 15.29 8.12
CA GLU A 12 -18.26 15.25 6.65
C GLU A 12 -17.29 14.21 6.09
N LEU A 13 -16.10 14.10 6.68
CA LEU A 13 -15.13 13.08 6.31
C LEU A 13 -15.72 11.67 6.44
N THR A 14 -16.30 11.35 7.60
CA THR A 14 -16.81 10.00 7.89
C THR A 14 -18.10 9.66 7.15
N TYR A 15 -19.04 10.61 7.01
CA TYR A 15 -20.35 10.33 6.41
C TYR A 15 -20.39 10.49 4.89
N SER A 16 -19.51 11.32 4.31
CA SER A 16 -19.59 11.68 2.88
C SER A 16 -18.30 11.38 2.11
N ILE A 17 -17.15 11.84 2.61
CA ILE A 17 -15.90 11.81 1.83
C ILE A 17 -15.27 10.42 1.78
N LEU A 18 -15.07 9.78 2.94
CA LEU A 18 -14.47 8.44 3.01
C LEU A 18 -15.34 7.37 2.32
N PRO A 19 -16.68 7.37 2.45
CA PRO A 19 -17.54 6.48 1.65
C PRO A 19 -17.42 6.69 0.15
N THR A 20 -17.27 7.95 -0.30
CA THR A 20 -17.05 8.27 -1.72
C THR A 20 -15.73 7.69 -2.22
N HIS A 21 -14.65 7.82 -1.45
CA HIS A 21 -13.36 7.19 -1.77
C HIS A 21 -13.46 5.66 -1.76
N MET A 22 -14.25 5.08 -0.86
CA MET A 22 -14.49 3.63 -0.82
C MET A 22 -15.23 3.14 -2.07
N ALA A 23 -16.24 3.88 -2.55
CA ALA A 23 -16.91 3.55 -3.81
C ALA A 23 -15.92 3.59 -5.00
N LYS A 24 -15.04 4.60 -5.06
CA LYS A 24 -13.96 4.66 -6.06
C LYS A 24 -13.01 3.47 -5.93
N MET A 25 -12.61 3.09 -4.72
CA MET A 25 -11.72 1.96 -4.48
C MET A 25 -12.36 0.63 -4.93
N LYS A 26 -13.61 0.37 -4.56
CA LYS A 26 -14.36 -0.82 -5.01
C LYS A 26 -14.44 -0.88 -6.54
N LYS A 27 -14.68 0.25 -7.21
CA LYS A 27 -14.67 0.34 -8.67
C LYS A 27 -13.28 0.03 -9.26
N ALA A 28 -12.21 0.54 -8.66
CA ALA A 28 -10.84 0.25 -9.09
C ALA A 28 -10.49 -1.25 -8.89
N MET A 29 -10.96 -1.85 -7.80
CA MET A 29 -10.76 -3.28 -7.50
C MET A 29 -11.50 -4.22 -8.46
N ALA A 30 -12.55 -3.76 -9.15
CA ALA A 30 -13.21 -4.56 -10.18
C ALA A 30 -12.27 -4.83 -11.38
N LYS A 31 -11.37 -3.88 -11.69
CA LYS A 31 -10.38 -3.96 -12.77
C LYS A 31 -8.98 -3.59 -12.25
N PRO A 32 -8.42 -4.40 -11.34
CA PRO A 32 -7.11 -4.12 -10.77
C PRO A 32 -6.03 -4.41 -11.81
N ILE A 33 -4.84 -3.89 -11.55
CA ILE A 33 -3.69 -4.00 -12.45
C ILE A 33 -2.69 -4.97 -11.85
N ASN A 34 -2.14 -5.86 -12.66
CA ASN A 34 -1.13 -6.78 -12.16
C ASN A 34 0.15 -6.02 -11.74
N MET A 35 0.68 -6.33 -10.55
CA MET A 35 1.88 -5.66 -10.04
C MET A 35 3.09 -5.85 -10.97
N LYS A 36 3.27 -7.01 -11.62
CA LYS A 36 4.39 -7.20 -12.58
C LYS A 36 4.35 -6.17 -13.70
N VAL A 37 3.17 -5.85 -14.21
CA VAL A 37 2.99 -4.84 -15.28
C VAL A 37 3.42 -3.46 -14.78
N LEU A 38 3.03 -3.08 -13.56
CA LEU A 38 3.44 -1.82 -12.96
C LEU A 38 4.94 -1.75 -12.61
N MET A 39 5.63 -2.89 -12.50
CA MET A 39 7.05 -2.94 -12.18
C MET A 39 7.98 -2.86 -13.40
N ALA A 40 7.41 -2.88 -14.61
CA ALA A 40 8.16 -2.80 -15.86
C ALA A 40 8.87 -1.45 -16.08
N GLY A 41 8.43 -0.39 -15.39
CA GLY A 41 9.15 0.90 -15.32
C GLY A 41 8.22 2.10 -15.21
N LYS A 42 8.67 3.17 -14.54
CA LYS A 42 7.83 4.34 -14.19
C LYS A 42 7.05 4.91 -15.37
N LYS A 43 7.68 5.08 -16.54
CA LYS A 43 7.05 5.63 -17.75
C LYS A 43 5.92 4.74 -18.27
N MET A 44 6.12 3.42 -18.31
CA MET A 44 5.11 2.45 -18.73
C MET A 44 3.94 2.41 -17.74
N THR A 45 4.25 2.41 -16.45
CA THR A 45 3.26 2.44 -15.37
C THR A 45 2.37 3.67 -15.44
N LEU A 46 2.97 4.84 -15.66
CA LEU A 46 2.25 6.09 -15.88
C LEU A 46 1.31 6.00 -17.09
N LYS A 47 1.79 5.47 -18.22
CA LYS A 47 0.96 5.23 -19.41
C LYS A 47 -0.21 4.29 -19.12
N GLN A 48 0.03 3.18 -18.42
CA GLN A 48 -0.99 2.21 -18.04
C GLN A 48 -2.07 2.82 -17.14
N LEU A 49 -1.65 3.69 -16.22
CA LEU A 49 -2.53 4.42 -15.31
C LEU A 49 -3.14 5.68 -15.95
N LYS A 50 -2.84 5.97 -17.22
CA LYS A 50 -3.26 7.18 -17.94
C LYS A 50 -2.91 8.46 -17.17
N ARG A 51 -1.66 8.54 -16.70
CA ARG A 51 -1.12 9.67 -15.93
C ARG A 51 0.18 10.18 -16.50
N GLU A 52 0.44 11.47 -16.30
CA GLU A 52 1.70 12.11 -16.69
C GLU A 52 2.74 12.09 -15.57
N ARG A 53 2.28 12.13 -14.30
CA ARG A 53 3.12 12.17 -13.10
C ARG A 53 2.63 11.23 -12.02
N ASP A 54 3.52 10.92 -11.09
CA ASP A 54 3.18 10.19 -9.87
C ASP A 54 2.21 11.02 -9.01
N PHE A 55 1.51 10.38 -8.08
CA PHE A 55 0.37 10.99 -7.41
C PHE A 55 0.22 10.53 -5.96
N SER A 56 -0.52 11.34 -5.20
CA SER A 56 -0.92 11.02 -3.84
C SER A 56 -2.17 10.14 -3.87
N GLY A 57 -2.18 9.06 -3.10
CA GLY A 57 -3.32 8.16 -3.14
C GLY A 57 -3.21 6.91 -2.28
N CYS A 58 -4.31 6.17 -2.30
CA CYS A 58 -4.48 4.90 -1.62
C CYS A 58 -4.44 3.76 -2.64
N TYR A 59 -3.83 2.65 -2.24
CA TYR A 59 -3.77 1.42 -3.02
C TYR A 59 -4.16 0.21 -2.18
N VAL A 60 -4.76 -0.79 -2.83
CA VAL A 60 -5.09 -2.09 -2.24
C VAL A 60 -4.39 -3.17 -3.05
N LEU A 61 -3.48 -3.91 -2.42
CA LEU A 61 -2.93 -5.13 -2.98
C LEU A 61 -3.96 -6.24 -2.84
N LEU A 62 -4.18 -7.00 -3.92
CA LEU A 62 -5.11 -8.12 -3.97
C LEU A 62 -4.37 -9.42 -4.24
N LYS A 63 -4.52 -10.38 -3.33
CA LYS A 63 -4.07 -11.75 -3.51
C LYS A 63 -5.27 -12.60 -3.91
N ASN A 64 -5.25 -13.23 -5.08
CA ASN A 64 -6.36 -14.02 -5.61
C ASN A 64 -7.70 -13.25 -5.58
N ARG A 65 -7.68 -11.98 -6.05
CA ARG A 65 -8.85 -11.07 -6.07
C ARG A 65 -9.40 -10.68 -4.69
N LYS A 66 -8.77 -11.09 -3.59
CA LYS A 66 -9.15 -10.69 -2.23
C LYS A 66 -8.22 -9.59 -1.71
N PRO A 67 -8.73 -8.55 -1.01
CA PRO A 67 -7.89 -7.56 -0.35
C PRO A 67 -6.87 -8.24 0.56
N PHE A 68 -5.61 -7.84 0.42
CA PHE A 68 -4.49 -8.40 1.19
C PHE A 68 -3.83 -7.33 2.06
N TYR A 69 -3.65 -6.12 1.50
CA TYR A 69 -2.99 -5.02 2.17
C TYR A 69 -3.47 -3.69 1.61
N VAL A 70 -3.74 -2.73 2.48
CA VAL A 70 -4.03 -1.34 2.12
C VAL A 70 -2.81 -0.49 2.41
N GLY A 71 -2.49 0.47 1.53
CA GLY A 71 -1.45 1.43 1.82
C GLY A 71 -1.69 2.78 1.17
N ILE A 72 -1.07 3.81 1.72
CA ILE A 72 -1.05 5.15 1.11
C ILE A 72 0.34 5.59 0.70
N SER A 73 0.41 6.60 -0.15
CA SER A 73 1.63 7.34 -0.44
C SER A 73 1.33 8.67 -1.10
N ARG A 74 2.21 9.66 -0.89
CA ARG A 74 2.29 10.87 -1.73
C ARG A 74 2.90 10.61 -3.13
N SER A 75 3.41 9.40 -3.37
CA SER A 75 3.95 8.95 -4.66
C SER A 75 3.69 7.45 -4.83
N VAL A 76 2.45 7.10 -5.18
CA VAL A 76 1.94 5.72 -5.23
C VAL A 76 2.82 4.81 -6.11
N ILE A 77 3.24 5.27 -7.29
CA ILE A 77 4.04 4.44 -8.21
C ILE A 77 5.41 4.15 -7.60
N LYS A 78 6.05 5.16 -7.02
CA LYS A 78 7.31 4.98 -6.27
C LYS A 78 7.12 3.99 -5.11
N ARG A 79 6.05 4.10 -4.34
CA ARG A 79 5.81 3.23 -3.18
C ARG A 79 5.57 1.78 -3.56
N LEU A 80 4.74 1.53 -4.58
CA LEU A 80 4.53 0.19 -5.14
C LEU A 80 5.84 -0.41 -5.66
N THR A 81 6.69 0.41 -6.28
CA THR A 81 8.02 -0.02 -6.73
C THR A 81 8.91 -0.42 -5.55
N GLN A 82 8.87 0.33 -4.44
CA GLN A 82 9.65 0.02 -3.25
C GLN A 82 9.23 -1.30 -2.59
N HIS A 83 7.95 -1.67 -2.59
CA HIS A 83 7.49 -2.96 -2.06
C HIS A 83 8.15 -4.16 -2.76
N VAL A 84 8.47 -4.04 -4.05
CA VAL A 84 9.05 -5.12 -4.85
C VAL A 84 10.57 -5.01 -5.00
N LYS A 85 11.08 -3.81 -5.26
CA LYS A 85 12.51 -3.57 -5.56
C LYS A 85 13.30 -3.08 -4.34
N GLY A 86 12.64 -2.79 -3.23
CA GLY A 86 13.28 -2.36 -1.99
C GLY A 86 14.22 -3.42 -1.44
N LYS A 87 15.38 -2.96 -0.95
CA LYS A 87 16.41 -3.82 -0.33
C LYS A 87 16.42 -3.77 1.18
N THR A 88 15.73 -2.80 1.77
CA THR A 88 15.72 -2.57 3.23
C THR A 88 14.32 -2.78 3.80
N HIS A 89 14.24 -3.06 5.10
CA HIS A 89 12.98 -3.20 5.83
C HIS A 89 12.15 -1.90 5.85
N PHE A 90 12.79 -0.73 5.69
CA PHE A 90 12.07 0.54 5.55
C PHE A 90 11.44 0.69 4.16
N ALA A 91 12.18 0.34 3.11
CA ALA A 91 11.69 0.45 1.74
C ALA A 91 10.56 -0.57 1.46
N ALA A 92 10.72 -1.83 1.88
CA ALA A 92 9.73 -2.89 1.66
C ALA A 92 9.18 -3.44 2.97
N SER A 93 8.57 -2.56 3.78
CA SER A 93 8.07 -2.90 5.12
C SER A 93 7.00 -3.99 5.12
N LEU A 94 6.19 -4.11 4.07
CA LEU A 94 5.23 -5.22 3.93
C LEU A 94 5.96 -6.56 3.76
N ALA A 95 6.93 -6.64 2.86
CA ALA A 95 7.71 -7.85 2.63
C ALA A 95 8.48 -8.27 3.90
N TYR A 96 8.99 -7.29 4.65
CA TYR A 96 9.61 -7.55 5.95
C TYR A 96 8.64 -8.17 6.96
N ARG A 97 7.41 -7.63 7.09
CA ARG A 97 6.38 -8.20 7.98
C ARG A 97 5.99 -9.62 7.58
N MET A 98 5.80 -9.88 6.28
CA MET A 98 5.54 -11.22 5.76
C MET A 98 6.67 -12.19 6.10
N ALA A 99 7.93 -11.75 5.98
CA ALA A 99 9.09 -12.57 6.35
C ALA A 99 9.14 -12.85 7.86
N CYS A 100 8.79 -11.88 8.71
CA CYS A 100 8.73 -12.08 10.17
C CYS A 100 7.66 -13.11 10.59
N GLU A 101 6.54 -13.24 9.87
CA GLU A 101 5.57 -14.30 10.15
C GLU A 101 6.13 -15.70 9.82
N GLN A 102 6.90 -15.83 8.74
CA GLN A 102 7.51 -17.10 8.34
C GLN A 102 8.74 -17.47 9.18
N ARG A 103 9.49 -16.45 9.59
CA ARG A 103 10.71 -16.58 10.38
C ARG A 103 10.75 -15.51 11.47
N PRO A 104 10.06 -15.74 12.59
CA PRO A 104 10.11 -14.86 13.74
C PRO A 104 11.54 -14.70 14.25
N HIS A 105 11.89 -13.50 14.71
CA HIS A 105 13.20 -13.22 15.31
C HIS A 105 13.07 -12.12 16.37
N THR A 106 14.05 -12.05 17.27
CA THR A 106 14.19 -11.00 18.29
C THR A 106 15.25 -9.95 17.95
N LEU A 107 15.97 -10.16 16.84
CA LEU A 107 17.01 -9.24 16.36
C LEU A 107 16.44 -7.87 15.99
N ARG A 108 17.28 -6.83 16.06
CA ARG A 108 16.97 -5.54 15.42
C ARG A 108 16.78 -5.77 13.92
N ARG A 109 15.86 -5.00 13.30
CA ARG A 109 15.48 -5.19 11.88
C ARG A 109 16.66 -5.15 10.91
N THR A 110 17.67 -4.33 11.19
CA THR A 110 18.91 -4.25 10.39
C THR A 110 19.72 -5.54 10.43
N PHE A 111 19.86 -6.17 11.61
CA PHE A 111 20.58 -7.43 11.77
C PHE A 111 19.80 -8.62 11.22
N ALA A 112 18.47 -8.64 11.38
CA ALA A 112 17.64 -9.66 10.75
C ALA A 112 17.82 -9.69 9.22
N MET A 113 17.96 -8.52 8.60
CA MET A 113 18.21 -8.40 7.15
C MET A 113 19.60 -8.91 6.72
N GLN A 114 20.52 -9.22 7.64
CA GLN A 114 21.82 -9.83 7.34
C GLN A 114 21.77 -11.37 7.42
N ASP A 115 20.77 -11.94 8.09
CA ASP A 115 20.58 -13.40 8.16
C ASP A 115 20.17 -13.94 6.78
N MET A 116 20.96 -14.88 6.26
CA MET A 116 20.75 -15.44 4.91
C MET A 116 19.38 -16.11 4.78
N GLN A 117 18.92 -16.80 5.82
CA GLN A 117 17.64 -17.49 5.78
C GLN A 117 16.47 -16.49 5.89
N PHE A 118 16.58 -15.43 6.68
CA PHE A 118 15.60 -14.34 6.69
C PHE A 118 15.55 -13.60 5.35
N GLN A 119 16.71 -13.36 4.70
CA GLN A 119 16.75 -12.78 3.36
C GLN A 119 16.01 -13.65 2.34
N LYS A 120 16.06 -14.99 2.46
CA LYS A 120 15.27 -15.89 1.60
C LYS A 120 13.77 -15.64 1.75
N GLU A 121 13.26 -15.57 2.98
CA GLU A 121 11.83 -15.29 3.23
C GLU A 121 11.44 -13.87 2.81
N PHE A 122 12.30 -12.87 3.03
CA PHE A 122 12.08 -11.51 2.55
C PHE A 122 11.99 -11.43 1.03
N ASN A 123 12.89 -12.11 0.30
CA ASN A 123 12.83 -12.17 -1.16
C ASN A 123 11.61 -12.95 -1.66
N ARG A 124 11.23 -14.04 -0.98
CA ARG A 124 9.98 -14.77 -1.25
C ARG A 124 8.76 -13.88 -1.10
N ALA A 125 8.67 -13.11 -0.03
CA ALA A 125 7.59 -12.16 0.19
C ALA A 125 7.52 -11.08 -0.90
N LYS A 126 8.65 -10.54 -1.37
CA LYS A 126 8.67 -9.59 -2.50
C LYS A 126 8.16 -10.23 -3.80
N MET A 127 8.54 -11.47 -4.09
CA MET A 127 8.02 -12.20 -5.26
C MET A 127 6.52 -12.43 -5.15
N GLU A 128 6.02 -12.74 -3.95
CA GLU A 128 4.59 -12.88 -3.69
C GLU A 128 3.86 -11.56 -3.93
N ILE A 129 4.32 -10.45 -3.35
CA ILE A 129 3.74 -9.11 -3.58
C ILE A 129 3.76 -8.75 -5.06
N GLN A 130 4.85 -9.07 -5.77
CA GLN A 130 4.97 -8.83 -7.20
C GLN A 130 3.93 -9.62 -8.02
N SER A 131 3.51 -10.80 -7.54
CA SER A 131 2.48 -11.61 -8.21
C SER A 131 1.04 -11.13 -7.99
N MET A 132 0.81 -10.25 -7.00
CA MET A 132 -0.51 -9.71 -6.68
C MET A 132 -1.02 -8.74 -7.74
N ASP A 133 -2.32 -8.48 -7.71
CA ASP A 133 -2.90 -7.34 -8.41
C ASP A 133 -2.96 -6.13 -7.46
N VAL A 134 -3.15 -4.94 -8.00
CA VAL A 134 -3.32 -3.71 -7.23
C VAL A 134 -4.42 -2.82 -7.82
N ALA A 135 -5.26 -2.29 -6.93
CA ALA A 135 -6.18 -1.20 -7.24
C ALA A 135 -5.63 0.09 -6.64
N VAL A 136 -5.79 1.22 -7.33
CA VAL A 136 -5.29 2.53 -6.89
C VAL A 136 -6.35 3.60 -7.10
N ILE A 137 -6.42 4.56 -6.17
CA ILE A 137 -7.20 5.80 -6.33
C ILE A 137 -6.34 7.00 -5.89
N GLU A 138 -6.57 8.15 -6.51
CA GLU A 138 -5.93 9.40 -6.10
C GLU A 138 -6.72 10.05 -4.94
N ILE A 139 -5.99 10.49 -3.92
CA ILE A 139 -6.49 11.27 -2.79
C ILE A 139 -5.41 12.32 -2.48
N ASN A 140 -5.74 13.58 -2.71
CA ASN A 140 -4.79 14.69 -2.63
C ASN A 140 -4.77 15.35 -1.25
N ASP A 141 -5.91 15.40 -0.56
CA ASP A 141 -5.98 15.94 0.79
C ASP A 141 -5.26 14.98 1.76
N PRO A 142 -4.26 15.45 2.52
CA PRO A 142 -3.50 14.59 3.42
C PRO A 142 -4.36 13.97 4.54
N VAL A 143 -5.31 14.73 5.09
CA VAL A 143 -6.17 14.26 6.18
C VAL A 143 -7.08 13.16 5.68
N GLU A 144 -7.72 13.36 4.53
CA GLU A 144 -8.50 12.32 3.86
C GLU A 144 -7.66 11.07 3.57
N LEU A 145 -6.43 11.25 3.10
CA LEU A 145 -5.54 10.14 2.74
C LEU A 145 -5.26 9.24 3.94
N TYR A 146 -4.85 9.80 5.08
CA TYR A 146 -4.54 9.02 6.28
C TYR A 146 -5.78 8.37 6.89
N LEU A 147 -6.90 9.11 7.01
CA LEU A 147 -8.14 8.54 7.53
C LEU A 147 -8.69 7.44 6.62
N PHE A 148 -8.54 7.60 5.30
CA PHE A 148 -8.98 6.59 4.35
C PHE A 148 -8.16 5.31 4.41
N GLU A 149 -6.85 5.36 4.73
CA GLU A 149 -6.06 4.14 4.92
C GLU A 149 -6.64 3.25 6.01
N VAL A 150 -6.94 3.83 7.17
CA VAL A 150 -7.50 3.13 8.33
C VAL A 150 -8.90 2.62 7.99
N PHE A 151 -9.78 3.49 7.49
CA PHE A 151 -11.14 3.13 7.11
C PHE A 151 -11.17 2.00 6.07
N CYS A 152 -10.32 2.08 5.05
CA CYS A 152 -10.23 1.09 3.98
C CYS A 152 -9.70 -0.27 4.48
N ALA A 153 -8.67 -0.25 5.33
CA ALA A 153 -8.14 -1.47 5.96
C ALA A 153 -9.19 -2.17 6.83
N MET A 154 -9.97 -1.40 7.61
CA MET A 154 -11.07 -1.94 8.42
C MET A 154 -12.18 -2.53 7.54
N GLN A 155 -12.63 -1.80 6.52
CA GLN A 155 -13.70 -2.24 5.63
C GLN A 155 -13.38 -3.55 4.89
N PHE A 156 -12.10 -3.77 4.57
CA PHE A 156 -11.63 -4.95 3.86
C PHE A 156 -11.02 -6.03 4.77
N GLY A 157 -10.93 -5.80 6.08
CA GLY A 157 -10.42 -6.79 7.04
C GLY A 157 -8.96 -7.19 6.82
N THR A 158 -8.09 -6.25 6.42
CA THR A 158 -6.68 -6.56 6.09
C THR A 158 -5.74 -6.54 7.31
N CYS A 159 -6.26 -6.83 8.51
CA CYS A 159 -5.59 -6.68 9.80
C CYS A 159 -4.31 -7.52 9.98
N ARG A 160 -4.13 -8.59 9.19
CA ARG A 160 -2.93 -9.43 9.26
C ARG A 160 -1.65 -8.63 8.99
N PHE A 161 -1.67 -7.75 7.99
CA PHE A 161 -0.49 -6.98 7.60
C PHE A 161 -0.67 -5.47 7.69
N ASN A 162 -1.90 -4.96 7.80
CA ASN A 162 -2.13 -3.58 8.19
C ASN A 162 -2.02 -3.42 9.71
N THR A 163 -1.04 -2.65 10.16
CA THR A 163 -0.88 -2.23 11.57
C THR A 163 -0.55 -0.74 11.60
N PHE A 164 -1.16 -0.03 12.57
CA PHE A 164 -1.05 1.41 12.73
C PHE A 164 -0.26 1.83 13.98
N THR A 165 0.38 0.88 14.68
CA THR A 165 1.07 1.13 15.96
C THR A 165 2.22 2.15 15.87
N THR A 166 2.77 2.35 14.67
CA THR A 166 3.92 3.24 14.43
C THR A 166 3.62 4.33 13.40
N HIS A 167 2.34 4.63 13.15
CA HIS A 167 1.92 5.67 12.21
C HIS A 167 2.12 7.08 12.78
#